data_AF-A0A836UA75-F1
#
_entry.id   AF-A0A836UA75-F1
#
_cell.length_a   1.000
_cell.length_b   1.000
_cell.length_c   1.000
_cell.angle_alpha   90.00
_cell.angle_beta   90.00
_cell.angle_gamma   90.00
#
_symmetry.space_group_name_H-M   'P 1'
#
loop_
_entity.id
_entity.type
_entity.pdbx_description
1 polymer ?
#
loop_
_entity_poly.entity_id
_entity_poly.type
_entity_poly.pdbx_seq_one_letter_code
_entity_poly.pdbx_strand_id
1 'polypeptide(L)'
;MMEPRTSRPEKRLAAIANLHQAGVPAGVNVAPLIPGLNDEEVPAILEASAAHGAQWANYIMLRLPGAVKPLFIDWLQRNMPDRAGKIVRRLQAVREGELSDPRFGSRMRGEGELADVVASFFQLSRRRYGLENRHYELATDHFRRTGHNQLSLFDP
;
A
#
# COMPACT_ATOMS: atom_id res chain seq x y z
N MET A 1 -1.40 -15.13 -9.56
CA MET A 1 -2.06 -13.81 -9.51
C MET A 1 -2.76 -13.66 -8.16
N MET A 2 -2.37 -12.69 -7.32
CA MET A 2 -2.92 -12.55 -5.95
C MET A 2 -4.28 -11.83 -5.91
N GLU A 3 -4.62 -11.07 -6.96
CA GLU A 3 -5.85 -10.28 -7.03
C GLU A 3 -6.70 -10.60 -8.29
N PRO A 4 -7.22 -11.82 -8.46
CA PRO A 4 -7.89 -12.25 -9.70
C PRO A 4 -9.22 -11.54 -9.99
N ARG A 5 -9.81 -10.85 -9.01
CA ARG A 5 -11.14 -10.18 -9.11
C ARG A 5 -11.04 -8.65 -9.08
N THR A 6 -9.84 -8.09 -9.09
CA THR A 6 -9.66 -6.63 -9.13
C THR A 6 -9.53 -6.13 -10.56
N SER A 7 -9.75 -4.83 -10.75
CA SER A 7 -9.48 -4.17 -12.03
C SER A 7 -8.04 -4.43 -12.47
N ARG A 8 -7.87 -4.71 -13.77
CA ARG A 8 -6.54 -4.85 -14.35
C ARG A 8 -5.70 -3.57 -14.11
N PRO A 9 -4.37 -3.68 -13.95
CA PRO A 9 -3.51 -2.52 -13.67
C PRO A 9 -3.74 -1.34 -14.63
N GLU A 10 -3.94 -1.59 -15.92
CA GLU A 10 -4.14 -0.56 -16.94
C GLU A 10 -5.44 0.23 -16.70
N LYS A 11 -6.50 -0.43 -16.21
CA LYS A 11 -7.76 0.23 -15.84
C LYS A 11 -7.61 1.09 -14.59
N ARG A 12 -6.75 0.68 -13.64
CA ARG A 12 -6.43 1.48 -12.45
C ARG A 12 -5.64 2.74 -12.84
N LEU A 13 -4.65 2.61 -13.71
CA LEU A 13 -3.88 3.74 -14.23
C LEU A 13 -4.75 4.72 -15.05
N ALA A 14 -5.63 4.20 -15.90
CA ALA A 14 -6.59 5.03 -16.64
C ALA A 14 -7.51 5.83 -15.71
N ALA A 15 -7.91 5.26 -14.56
CA ALA A 15 -8.69 5.99 -13.57
C ALA A 15 -7.90 7.16 -12.97
N ILE A 16 -6.60 7.00 -12.69
CA ILE A 16 -5.73 8.08 -12.22
C ILE A 16 -5.67 9.20 -13.27
N ALA A 17 -5.46 8.85 -14.54
CA ALA A 17 -5.42 9.83 -15.63
C ALA A 17 -6.74 10.62 -15.76
N ASN A 18 -7.89 9.95 -15.66
CA ASN A 18 -9.19 10.61 -15.70
C ASN A 18 -9.39 11.58 -14.52
N LEU A 19 -8.98 11.19 -13.31
CA LEU A 19 -9.04 12.06 -12.13
C LEU A 19 -8.14 13.28 -12.33
N HIS A 20 -6.91 13.07 -12.81
CA HIS A 20 -5.95 14.14 -13.08
C HIS A 20 -6.50 15.14 -14.12
N GLN A 21 -7.05 14.66 -15.22
CA GLN A 21 -7.67 15.50 -16.26
C GLN A 21 -8.86 16.32 -15.73
N ALA A 22 -9.61 15.77 -14.77
CA ALA A 22 -10.70 16.47 -14.10
C ALA A 22 -10.24 17.43 -12.99
N GLY A 23 -8.93 17.57 -12.76
CA GLY A 23 -8.38 18.39 -11.68
C GLY A 23 -8.54 17.80 -10.28
N VAL A 24 -8.90 16.52 -10.17
CA VAL A 24 -9.08 15.82 -8.88
C VAL A 24 -7.73 15.24 -8.42
N PRO A 25 -7.22 15.61 -7.23
CA PRO A 25 -5.97 15.07 -6.71
C PRO A 25 -6.04 13.55 -6.48
N ALA A 26 -5.06 12.82 -7.01
CA ALA A 26 -4.97 11.38 -6.89
C ALA A 26 -3.55 10.93 -6.55
N GLY A 27 -3.44 9.79 -5.86
CA GLY A 27 -2.17 9.15 -5.56
C GLY A 27 -2.33 7.64 -5.44
N VAL A 28 -1.21 6.95 -5.29
CA VAL A 28 -1.17 5.49 -5.26
C VAL A 28 -0.69 4.95 -3.92
N ASN A 29 -1.12 3.73 -3.60
CA ASN A 29 -0.66 3.01 -2.43
C ASN A 29 -0.19 1.61 -2.85
N VAL A 30 1.11 1.36 -2.75
CA VAL A 30 1.71 0.03 -3.02
C VAL A 30 1.47 -0.83 -1.79
N ALA A 31 0.35 -1.54 -1.78
CA ALA A 31 -0.10 -2.32 -0.64
C ALA A 31 -0.83 -3.60 -1.10
N PRO A 32 -0.41 -4.79 -0.64
CA PRO A 32 0.72 -5.03 0.25
C PRO A 32 2.08 -4.97 -0.45
N LEU A 33 3.07 -4.33 0.18
CA LEU A 33 4.49 -4.45 -0.16
C LEU A 33 5.08 -5.67 0.58
N ILE A 34 5.69 -6.59 -0.16
CA ILE A 34 6.17 -7.89 0.32
C ILE A 34 7.65 -8.04 -0.08
N PRO A 35 8.59 -7.88 0.87
CA PRO A 35 10.01 -7.99 0.58
C PRO A 35 10.39 -9.36 0.01
N GLY A 36 11.04 -9.36 -1.16
CA GLY A 36 11.38 -10.55 -1.92
C GLY A 36 10.29 -11.14 -2.80
N LEU A 37 9.14 -10.47 -2.92
CA LEU A 37 8.05 -10.89 -3.81
C LEU A 37 7.67 -9.80 -4.83
N ASN A 38 7.41 -8.57 -4.38
CA ASN A 38 6.99 -7.46 -5.25
C ASN A 38 7.69 -6.13 -4.95
N ASP A 39 8.68 -6.13 -4.07
CA ASP A 39 9.48 -4.94 -3.73
C ASP A 39 10.30 -4.41 -4.91
N GLU A 40 10.75 -5.30 -5.80
CA GLU A 40 11.45 -4.92 -7.03
C GLU A 40 10.56 -4.20 -8.05
N GLU A 41 9.23 -4.37 -7.98
CA GLU A 41 8.26 -3.77 -8.90
C GLU A 41 7.96 -2.30 -8.56
N VAL A 42 8.36 -1.84 -7.36
CA VAL A 42 8.05 -0.50 -6.85
C VAL A 42 8.42 0.61 -7.85
N PRO A 43 9.63 0.69 -8.43
CA PRO A 43 9.98 1.80 -9.31
C PRO A 43 9.10 1.85 -10.56
N ALA A 44 8.79 0.70 -11.16
CA ALA A 44 7.96 0.61 -12.35
C ALA A 44 6.50 1.03 -12.06
N ILE A 45 5.97 0.60 -10.90
CA ILE A 45 4.63 1.02 -10.45
C ILE A 45 4.58 2.53 -10.25
N LEU A 46 5.59 3.11 -9.59
CA LEU A 46 5.65 4.55 -9.32
C LEU A 46 5.82 5.36 -10.61
N GLU A 47 6.70 4.94 -11.51
CA GLU A 47 6.88 5.56 -12.82
C GLU A 47 5.56 5.59 -13.62
N ALA A 48 4.91 4.43 -13.74
CA ALA A 48 3.65 4.33 -14.46
C ALA A 48 2.56 5.20 -13.81
N SER A 49 2.51 5.25 -12.48
CA SER A 49 1.55 6.08 -11.75
C SER A 49 1.78 7.58 -11.99
N ALA A 50 3.03 8.03 -11.94
CA ALA A 50 3.40 9.41 -12.21
C ALA A 50 3.06 9.80 -13.65
N ALA A 51 3.32 8.92 -14.62
CA ALA A 51 2.97 9.13 -16.03
C ALA A 51 1.45 9.31 -16.27
N HIS A 52 0.61 8.84 -15.34
CA HIS A 52 -0.85 9.01 -15.39
C HIS A 52 -1.35 10.15 -14.48
N GLY A 53 -0.47 10.99 -13.94
CA GLY A 53 -0.85 12.17 -13.16
C GLY A 53 -1.08 11.93 -11.67
N ALA A 54 -0.61 10.80 -11.12
CA ALA A 54 -0.55 10.63 -9.67
C ALA A 54 0.37 11.70 -9.05
N GLN A 55 -0.01 12.24 -7.89
CA GLN A 55 0.70 13.32 -7.22
C GLN A 55 1.48 12.83 -5.99
N TRP A 56 1.01 11.76 -5.35
CA TRP A 56 1.71 11.12 -4.24
C TRP A 56 1.70 9.61 -4.32
N ALA A 57 2.64 8.99 -3.60
CA ALA A 57 2.67 7.56 -3.38
C ALA A 57 2.96 7.20 -1.92
N ASN A 58 2.32 6.15 -1.43
CA ASN A 58 2.63 5.49 -0.16
C ASN A 58 2.81 3.99 -0.38
N TYR A 59 3.30 3.30 0.63
CA TYR A 59 3.25 1.84 0.68
C TYR A 59 2.73 1.38 2.05
N ILE A 60 2.22 0.15 2.08
CA ILE A 60 1.92 -0.57 3.32
C ILE A 60 2.53 -1.96 3.18
N MET A 61 3.42 -2.30 4.10
CA MET A 61 3.99 -3.64 4.18
C MET A 61 2.91 -4.68 4.50
N LEU A 62 3.07 -5.90 3.98
CA LEU A 62 2.13 -6.99 4.23
C LEU A 62 1.83 -7.16 5.73
N ARG A 63 0.55 -7.38 6.00
CA ARG A 63 0.02 -7.67 7.32
C ARG A 63 -0.67 -9.03 7.26
N LEU A 64 -0.43 -9.85 8.28
CA LEU A 64 -0.97 -11.21 8.36
C LEU A 64 -1.76 -11.42 9.66
N PRO A 65 -2.89 -10.68 9.85
CA PRO A 65 -3.70 -10.82 11.05
C PRO A 65 -4.47 -12.15 11.06
N GLY A 66 -4.48 -12.83 12.21
CA GLY A 66 -5.31 -14.00 12.46
C GLY A 66 -5.21 -15.07 11.38
N ALA A 67 -6.36 -15.48 10.84
CA ALA A 67 -6.49 -16.56 9.85
C ALA A 67 -5.79 -16.28 8.51
N VAL A 68 -5.44 -15.04 8.20
CA VAL A 68 -4.74 -14.70 6.94
C VAL A 68 -3.31 -15.24 6.93
N LYS A 69 -2.67 -15.34 8.10
CA LYS A 69 -1.30 -15.84 8.24
C LYS A 69 -1.12 -17.26 7.66
N PRO A 70 -1.83 -18.29 8.15
CA PRO A 70 -1.66 -19.65 7.60
C PRO A 70 -2.06 -19.75 6.12
N LEU A 71 -3.08 -19.02 5.67
CA LEU A 71 -3.51 -19.01 4.26
C LEU A 71 -2.43 -18.46 3.33
N PHE A 72 -1.76 -17.39 3.74
CA PHE A 72 -0.69 -16.80 2.94
C PHE A 72 0.53 -17.71 2.85
N ILE A 73 0.89 -18.38 3.95
CA ILE A 73 2.01 -19.34 3.96
C ILE A 73 1.73 -20.53 3.05
N ASP A 74 0.54 -21.11 3.15
CA ASP A 74 0.10 -22.20 2.29
C ASP A 74 0.06 -21.78 0.81
N TRP A 75 -0.45 -20.57 0.51
CA TRP A 75 -0.41 -20.02 -0.83
C TRP A 75 1.03 -19.87 -1.36
N LEU A 76 1.96 -19.34 -0.55
CA LEU A 76 3.37 -19.21 -0.92
C LEU A 76 4.00 -20.56 -1.24
N GLN A 77 3.76 -21.57 -0.39
CA GLN A 77 4.31 -22.91 -0.57
C GLN A 77 3.80 -23.57 -1.86
N ARG A 78 2.51 -23.41 -2.18
CA ARG A 78 1.92 -23.98 -3.39
C ARG A 78 2.34 -23.29 -4.68
N ASN A 79 2.47 -21.96 -4.65
CA ASN A 79 2.66 -21.17 -5.87
C ASN A 79 4.13 -20.79 -6.12
N MET A 80 4.96 -20.75 -5.07
CA MET A 80 6.35 -20.30 -5.14
C MET A 80 7.25 -21.10 -4.19
N PRO A 81 7.28 -22.45 -4.27
CA PRO A 81 7.97 -23.30 -3.30
C PRO A 81 9.45 -22.92 -3.12
N ASP A 82 10.15 -22.64 -4.22
CA ASP A 82 11.59 -22.32 -4.22
C ASP A 82 11.92 -20.98 -3.52
N ARG A 83 10.93 -20.06 -3.45
CA ARG A 83 11.10 -18.73 -2.85
C ARG A 83 10.38 -18.59 -1.51
N ALA A 84 9.48 -19.51 -1.16
CA ALA A 84 8.64 -19.42 0.03
C ALA A 84 9.46 -19.20 1.31
N GLY A 85 10.48 -20.03 1.54
CA GLY A 85 11.33 -19.91 2.73
C GLY A 85 12.07 -18.56 2.81
N LYS A 86 12.51 -18.03 1.66
CA LYS A 86 13.19 -16.72 1.59
C LYS A 86 12.23 -15.58 1.92
N ILE A 87 11.02 -15.60 1.35
CA ILE A 87 9.99 -14.58 1.59
C ILE A 87 9.55 -14.60 3.05
N VAL A 88 9.32 -15.78 3.63
CA VAL A 88 8.96 -15.94 5.05
C VAL A 88 10.03 -15.33 5.96
N ARG A 89 11.31 -15.68 5.76
CA ARG A 89 12.41 -15.12 6.55
C ARG A 89 12.52 -13.60 6.44
N ARG A 90 12.28 -13.04 5.25
CA ARG A 90 12.27 -11.59 5.04
C ARG A 90 11.10 -10.91 5.75
N LEU A 91 9.92 -11.52 5.73
CA LEU A 91 8.77 -11.03 6.48
C LEU A 91 9.02 -11.06 7.99
N GLN A 92 9.75 -12.07 8.49
CA GLN A 92 10.19 -12.12 9.88
C GLN A 92 11.23 -11.04 10.20
N ALA A 93 12.20 -10.82 9.31
CA ALA A 93 13.24 -9.82 9.49
C ALA A 93 12.69 -8.40 9.61
N VAL A 94 11.60 -8.08 8.92
CA VAL A 94 10.92 -6.77 9.00
C VAL A 94 9.92 -6.65 10.16
N ARG A 95 9.90 -7.64 11.06
CA ARG A 95 8.91 -7.85 12.13
C ARG A 95 9.52 -8.46 13.40
N GLU A 96 10.81 -8.24 13.65
CA GLU A 96 11.51 -8.71 14.85
C GLU A 96 11.40 -10.24 15.07
N GLY A 97 11.38 -11.03 13.99
CA GLY A 97 11.26 -12.49 14.02
C GLY A 97 9.84 -13.03 13.84
N GLU A 98 8.83 -12.18 13.98
CA GLU A 98 7.41 -12.57 13.87
C GLU A 98 6.87 -12.45 12.45
N LEU A 99 5.77 -13.13 12.12
CA LEU A 99 5.12 -12.97 10.80
C LEU A 99 4.09 -11.85 10.74
N SER A 100 3.72 -11.28 11.89
CA SER A 100 2.74 -10.21 11.97
C SER A 100 3.00 -9.35 13.19
N ASP A 101 2.70 -8.07 13.05
CA ASP A 101 2.82 -7.07 14.12
C ASP A 101 1.46 -6.35 14.30
N PRO A 102 0.88 -6.31 15.51
CA PRO A 102 -0.36 -5.60 15.77
C PRO A 102 -0.18 -4.08 16.01
N ARG A 103 1.03 -3.63 16.36
CA ARG A 103 1.32 -2.26 16.79
C ARG A 103 1.10 -1.27 15.64
N PHE A 104 0.38 -0.18 15.89
CA PHE A 104 0.15 0.85 14.88
C PHE A 104 1.47 1.53 14.48
N GLY A 105 1.59 1.96 13.23
CA GLY A 105 2.84 2.50 12.69
C GLY A 105 3.78 1.40 12.20
N SER A 106 4.36 0.63 13.12
CA SER A 106 5.29 -0.48 12.79
C SER A 106 4.61 -1.52 11.90
N ARG A 107 3.35 -1.92 12.17
CA ARG A 107 2.58 -2.83 11.31
C ARG A 107 2.44 -2.37 9.85
N MET A 108 2.58 -1.07 9.59
CA MET A 108 2.45 -0.48 8.25
C MET A 108 3.78 -0.39 7.51
N ARG A 109 4.90 -0.19 8.23
CA ARG A 109 6.22 0.10 7.64
C ARG A 109 7.22 -1.04 7.79
N GLY A 110 7.09 -1.87 8.83
CA GLY A 110 8.12 -2.81 9.25
C GLY A 110 9.15 -2.13 10.16
N GLU A 111 10.01 -2.95 10.77
CA GLU A 111 11.12 -2.53 11.63
C GLU A 111 12.38 -3.36 11.30
N GLY A 112 13.56 -2.82 11.60
CA GLY A 112 14.84 -3.47 11.34
C GLY A 112 15.47 -3.11 9.99
N GLU A 113 16.71 -3.53 9.78
CA GLU A 113 17.56 -3.09 8.66
C GLU A 113 16.92 -3.33 7.29
N LEU A 114 16.26 -4.48 7.11
CA LEU A 114 15.59 -4.79 5.84
C LEU A 114 14.41 -3.84 5.58
N ALA A 115 13.67 -3.44 6.61
CA ALA A 115 12.59 -2.47 6.46
C ALA A 115 13.15 -1.10 6.10
N ASP A 116 14.29 -0.70 6.66
CA ASP A 116 14.96 0.56 6.34
C ASP A 116 15.46 0.61 4.89
N VAL A 117 16.00 -0.51 4.38
CA VAL A 117 16.40 -0.64 2.97
C VAL A 117 15.18 -0.50 2.05
N VAL A 118 14.10 -1.22 2.35
CA VAL A 118 12.85 -1.16 1.57
C VAL A 118 12.26 0.25 1.60
N ALA A 119 12.24 0.89 2.77
CA ALA A 119 11.76 2.26 2.94
C ALA A 119 12.60 3.25 2.13
N SER A 120 13.93 3.14 2.21
CA SER A 120 14.85 4.01 1.48
C SER A 120 14.68 3.87 -0.04
N PHE A 121 14.59 2.62 -0.52
CA PHE A 121 14.35 2.34 -1.94
C PHE A 121 13.03 2.93 -2.44
N PHE A 122 11.96 2.79 -1.64
CA PHE A 122 10.67 3.41 -1.94
C PHE A 122 10.77 4.95 -1.97
N GLN A 123 11.40 5.58 -0.96
CA GLN A 123 11.51 7.04 -0.92
C GLN A 123 12.35 7.60 -2.07
N LEU A 124 13.44 6.93 -2.44
CA LEU A 124 14.26 7.31 -3.60
C LEU A 124 13.44 7.25 -4.88
N SER A 125 12.68 6.17 -5.09
CA SER A 125 11.82 6.01 -6.26
C SER A 125 10.70 7.04 -6.28
N ARG A 126 10.06 7.29 -5.13
CA ARG A 126 9.00 8.30 -4.96
C ARG A 126 9.50 9.69 -5.31
N ARG A 127 10.69 10.08 -4.84
CA ARG A 127 11.36 11.35 -5.16
C ARG A 127 11.67 11.46 -6.63
N ARG A 128 12.28 10.42 -7.21
CA ARG A 128 12.67 10.36 -8.62
C ARG A 128 11.50 10.67 -9.55
N TYR A 129 10.30 10.19 -9.22
CA TYR A 129 9.11 10.38 -10.05
C TYR A 129 8.18 11.51 -9.57
N GLY A 130 8.63 12.37 -8.65
CA GLY A 130 7.86 13.55 -8.20
C GLY A 130 6.60 13.24 -7.38
N LEU A 131 6.51 12.04 -6.78
CA LEU A 131 5.32 11.55 -6.06
C LEU A 131 5.34 11.95 -4.58
N GLU A 132 5.86 13.12 -4.26
CA GLU A 132 5.93 13.64 -2.89
C GLU A 132 4.77 14.58 -2.54
N ASN A 133 4.04 15.09 -3.54
CA ASN A 133 3.02 16.10 -3.34
C ASN A 133 1.71 15.53 -2.80
N ARG A 134 1.58 15.56 -1.47
CA ARG A 134 0.34 15.18 -0.76
C ARG A 134 -0.48 16.40 -0.33
N HIS A 135 -0.25 17.55 -0.94
CA HIS A 135 -0.90 18.78 -0.51
C HIS A 135 -2.22 18.97 -1.27
N TYR A 136 -3.32 18.82 -0.53
CA TYR A 136 -4.65 19.25 -0.97
C TYR A 136 -5.40 19.74 0.27
N GLU A 137 -6.13 20.83 0.09
CA GLU A 137 -6.97 21.39 1.15
C GLU A 137 -8.26 20.59 1.23
N LEU A 138 -8.65 20.19 2.44
CA LEU A 138 -9.91 19.52 2.68
C LEU A 138 -11.02 20.56 2.76
N ALA A 139 -12.12 20.36 2.05
CA ALA A 139 -13.34 21.16 2.19
C ALA A 139 -14.04 20.82 3.53
N THR A 140 -13.50 21.36 4.62
CA THR A 140 -13.98 21.11 5.99
C THR A 140 -15.21 21.93 6.35
N ASP A 141 -15.56 22.92 5.54
CA ASP A 141 -16.76 23.74 5.65
C ASP A 141 -18.07 22.94 5.48
N HIS A 142 -18.01 21.84 4.73
CA HIS A 142 -19.13 20.88 4.62
C HIS A 142 -19.25 19.92 5.80
N PHE A 143 -18.24 19.86 6.68
CA PHE A 143 -18.27 18.93 7.80
C PHE A 143 -19.31 19.36 8.84
N ARG A 144 -20.31 18.50 9.06
CA ARG A 144 -21.32 18.67 10.11
C ARG A 144 -21.02 17.72 11.25
N ARG A 145 -20.77 18.27 12.45
CA ARG A 145 -20.76 17.46 13.67
C ARG A 145 -22.20 17.12 14.03
N THR A 146 -22.63 15.89 13.73
CA THR A 146 -23.87 15.36 14.32
C THR A 146 -23.71 15.38 15.83
N GLY A 147 -24.74 15.80 16.58
CA GLY A 147 -24.70 15.86 18.05
C GLY A 147 -24.46 14.48 18.70
N HIS A 148 -24.77 14.36 20.00
CA HIS A 148 -24.49 13.15 20.79
C HIS A 148 -25.11 11.83 20.27
N ASN A 149 -26.01 11.87 19.29
CA ASN A 149 -26.66 10.69 18.70
C ASN A 149 -26.39 10.56 17.20
N GLN A 150 -25.70 9.49 16.82
CA GLN A 150 -25.42 9.04 15.45
C GLN A 150 -26.69 8.90 14.58
N LEU A 151 -27.86 8.73 15.18
CA LEU A 151 -29.14 8.56 14.46
C LEU A 151 -29.63 9.83 13.75
N SER A 152 -29.21 11.01 14.20
CA SER A 152 -29.63 12.30 13.64
C SER A 152 -29.15 12.57 12.21
N LEU A 153 -28.30 11.70 11.65
CA LEU A 153 -27.86 11.79 10.25
C LEU A 153 -28.98 11.44 9.24
N PHE A 154 -30.00 10.70 9.69
CA PHE A 154 -31.12 10.24 8.86
C PHE A 154 -32.46 10.89 9.22
N ASP A 155 -32.45 11.82 10.17
CA ASP A 155 -33.65 12.60 10.48
C ASP A 155 -33.92 13.58 9.32
N PRO A 156 -35.19 13.71 8.88
CA PRO A 156 -35.57 14.48 7.69
C PRO A 156 -35.30 15.99 7.80
#